data_AF-A0AAU8K2K5-F1
#
_entry.id   AF-A0AAU8K2K5-F1
#
_cell.length_a   1.000
_cell.length_b   1.000
_cell.length_c   1.000
_cell.angle_alpha   90.00
_cell.angle_beta   90.00
_cell.angle_gamma   90.00
#
_symmetry.space_group_name_H-M   'P 1'
#
loop_
_entity.id
_entity.type
_entity.pdbx_description
1 polymer ?
#
loop_
_entity_poly.entity_id
_entity_poly.type
_entity_poly.pdbx_seq_one_letter_code
_entity_poly.pdbx_strand_id
1 'polypeptide(L)'
;MPGTWGTIQLGRTQLRETFTVTETGGDASLDLDGQESSPPLTRAVLVARHDNVRCLEQGVPVAVTWTDKPERNGYYAVKGSSAALREYVNDAVTSTWKVSLERLGAAGEIDLQSRLTGVVRANDFSLTGETWHAPPIGHTTYYTGATSPSTMTRAGADGTMTVYRGIPTGASPRWGCDPSSYLTGRVRINDTAAATGTGFEIEGVTQPLPVAAWTMGNGLVNVTPTATAGVIDVQAYTGSAWHSKLWNVTVGGSNVSAWDTATILRNDVEQCILRLTAPRSPGRATLDLTLRRGSRIVEAYLQSGAASTLAIYLRTAETNTSATASGYVVATGNDADGNRATAGSARTFTAHANLGVSKASTATLDCYLGVVAGGGSAVSGDAATDLRNQYIGALAESTFVVRR
;
A
#
# COMPACT_ATOMS: atom_id res chain seq x y z
N MET A 1 -25.34 -32.53 7.73
CA MET A 1 -25.06 -31.09 7.86
C MET A 1 -23.89 -30.80 6.93
N PRO A 2 -23.92 -29.77 6.07
CA PRO A 2 -22.72 -29.39 5.34
C PRO A 2 -21.71 -28.92 6.38
N GLY A 3 -20.59 -29.63 6.53
CA GLY A 3 -19.56 -29.25 7.48
C GLY A 3 -18.97 -27.90 7.08
N THR A 4 -18.91 -26.96 8.02
CA THR A 4 -18.16 -25.72 7.85
C THR A 4 -16.69 -26.08 7.90
N TRP A 5 -15.96 -25.87 6.82
CA TRP A 5 -14.51 -26.05 6.78
C TRP A 5 -13.85 -24.88 7.50
N GLY A 6 -12.81 -25.14 8.31
CA GLY A 6 -11.94 -24.08 8.82
C GLY A 6 -11.25 -23.31 7.70
N THR A 7 -10.62 -22.19 8.06
CA THR A 7 -9.88 -21.35 7.13
C THR A 7 -8.46 -21.09 7.61
N ILE A 8 -7.54 -21.03 6.66
CA ILE A 8 -6.17 -20.58 6.86
C ILE A 8 -6.05 -19.22 6.19
N GLN A 9 -5.73 -18.18 6.96
CA GLN A 9 -5.26 -16.92 6.39
C GLN A 9 -3.75 -17.03 6.23
N LEU A 10 -3.27 -17.04 4.99
CA LEU A 10 -1.86 -17.07 4.63
C LEU A 10 -1.51 -15.75 3.93
N GLY A 11 -0.83 -14.85 4.64
CA GLY A 11 -0.58 -13.51 4.12
C GLY A 11 -1.90 -12.83 3.77
N ARG A 12 -2.07 -12.36 2.52
CA ARG A 12 -3.31 -11.71 2.06
C ARG A 12 -4.38 -12.71 1.61
N THR A 13 -4.06 -13.99 1.57
CA THR A 13 -4.89 -15.01 0.92
C THR A 13 -5.57 -15.92 1.93
N GLN A 14 -6.88 -16.04 1.84
CA GLN A 14 -7.63 -17.01 2.61
C GLN A 14 -7.80 -18.31 1.82
N LEU A 15 -7.36 -19.42 2.40
CA LEU A 15 -7.49 -20.77 1.87
C LEU A 15 -8.34 -21.62 2.81
N ARG A 16 -8.86 -22.74 2.31
CA ARG A 16 -9.50 -23.74 3.15
C ARG A 16 -8.50 -24.45 4.02
N GLU A 17 -8.89 -24.71 5.26
CA GLU A 17 -8.05 -25.47 6.16
C GLU A 17 -8.01 -26.95 5.76
N THR A 18 -6.81 -27.52 5.81
CA THR A 18 -6.52 -28.90 5.44
C THR A 18 -6.68 -29.79 6.67
N PHE A 19 -7.14 -31.03 6.48
CA PHE A 19 -7.27 -31.99 7.59
C PHE A 19 -5.90 -32.45 8.09
N THR A 20 -4.97 -32.63 7.17
CA THR A 20 -3.61 -33.10 7.47
C THR A 20 -2.64 -31.94 7.35
N VAL A 21 -1.77 -31.86 8.34
CA VAL A 21 -0.69 -30.89 8.43
C VAL A 21 0.56 -31.67 8.80
N THR A 22 1.61 -31.60 7.98
CA THR A 22 2.86 -32.34 8.22
C THR A 22 3.92 -31.40 8.74
N GLU A 23 4.49 -31.71 9.90
CA GLU A 23 5.58 -30.97 10.52
C GLU A 23 6.80 -31.85 10.70
N THR A 24 7.98 -31.29 10.44
CA THR A 24 9.24 -32.00 10.62
C THR A 24 10.11 -31.29 11.66
N GLY A 25 10.47 -32.02 12.72
CA GLY A 25 11.38 -31.54 13.76
C GLY A 25 12.82 -31.50 13.26
N GLY A 26 13.33 -30.30 12.96
CA GLY A 26 14.68 -30.08 12.43
C GLY A 26 14.78 -28.70 11.80
N ASP A 27 13.96 -28.46 10.77
CA ASP A 27 13.89 -27.20 10.03
C ASP A 27 12.65 -26.36 10.37
N ALA A 28 11.86 -26.80 11.36
CA ALA A 28 10.55 -26.21 11.70
C ALA A 28 9.65 -26.05 10.44
N SER A 29 9.75 -27.00 9.52
CA SER A 29 9.03 -26.99 8.25
C SER A 29 7.59 -27.45 8.44
N LEU A 30 6.70 -26.84 7.66
CA LEU A 30 5.26 -27.04 7.67
C LEU A 30 4.79 -27.13 6.22
N ASP A 31 4.38 -28.34 5.80
CA ASP A 31 3.86 -28.58 4.45
C ASP A 31 2.35 -28.72 4.48
N LEU A 32 1.70 -27.94 3.62
CA LEU A 32 0.25 -27.83 3.49
C LEU A 32 -0.18 -28.17 2.07
N ASP A 33 -1.23 -28.98 1.93
CA ASP A 33 -1.85 -29.28 0.66
C ASP A 33 -3.37 -29.30 0.77
N GLY A 34 -4.05 -28.66 -0.19
CA GLY A 34 -5.49 -28.49 -0.14
C GLY A 34 -6.13 -28.30 -1.51
N GLN A 35 -7.46 -28.21 -1.51
CA GLN A 35 -8.25 -27.95 -2.71
C GLN A 35 -9.41 -27.00 -2.42
N GLU A 36 -9.54 -25.98 -3.26
CA GLU A 36 -10.71 -25.12 -3.33
C GLU A 36 -11.74 -25.76 -4.29
N SER A 37 -12.67 -26.56 -3.76
CA SER A 37 -13.75 -27.21 -4.56
C SER A 37 -15.11 -27.27 -3.88
N SER A 38 -15.19 -27.72 -2.62
CA SER A 38 -16.44 -27.77 -1.82
C SER A 38 -16.32 -27.06 -0.46
N PRO A 39 -17.27 -26.17 -0.08
CA PRO A 39 -18.42 -25.72 -0.87
C PRO A 39 -17.97 -24.98 -2.16
N PRO A 40 -18.77 -24.95 -3.24
CA PRO A 40 -18.34 -24.29 -4.48
C PRO A 40 -18.04 -22.80 -4.29
N LEU A 41 -16.91 -22.33 -4.83
CA LEU A 41 -16.62 -20.91 -4.99
C LEU A 41 -17.00 -20.46 -6.39
N THR A 42 -17.20 -19.15 -6.58
CA THR A 42 -17.30 -18.62 -7.95
C THR A 42 -15.96 -18.80 -8.65
N ARG A 43 -16.00 -18.97 -9.97
CA ARG A 43 -14.78 -19.10 -10.80
C ARG A 43 -13.79 -17.97 -10.54
N ALA A 44 -14.29 -16.73 -10.38
CA ALA A 44 -13.44 -15.57 -10.14
C ALA A 44 -12.69 -15.64 -8.80
N VAL A 45 -13.37 -16.04 -7.71
CA VAL A 45 -12.71 -16.24 -6.41
C VAL A 45 -11.65 -17.32 -6.48
N LEU A 46 -11.94 -18.40 -7.20
CA LEU A 46 -11.07 -19.56 -7.28
C LEU A 46 -9.81 -19.26 -8.12
N VAL A 47 -9.95 -18.55 -9.24
CA VAL A 47 -8.80 -18.05 -10.03
C VAL A 47 -7.98 -17.06 -9.21
N ALA A 48 -8.60 -16.13 -8.50
CA ALA A 48 -7.89 -15.17 -7.65
C ALA A 48 -7.08 -15.87 -6.54
N ARG A 49 -7.67 -16.86 -5.85
CA ARG A 49 -6.94 -17.66 -4.83
C ARG A 49 -5.81 -18.47 -5.45
N HIS A 50 -6.04 -19.08 -6.63
CA HIS A 50 -5.00 -19.79 -7.38
C HIS A 50 -3.81 -18.88 -7.70
N ASP A 51 -4.08 -17.70 -8.27
CA ASP A 51 -3.03 -16.76 -8.68
C ASP A 51 -2.31 -16.18 -7.46
N ASN A 52 -3.03 -15.85 -6.39
CA ASN A 52 -2.45 -15.46 -5.11
C ASN A 52 -1.46 -16.50 -4.55
N VAL A 53 -1.82 -17.78 -4.53
CA VAL A 53 -0.91 -18.85 -4.07
C VAL A 53 0.36 -18.89 -4.91
N ARG A 54 0.25 -18.74 -6.24
CA ARG A 54 1.40 -18.73 -7.15
C ARG A 54 2.31 -17.51 -6.98
N CYS A 55 1.80 -16.46 -6.35
CA CYS A 55 2.49 -15.19 -6.18
C CYS A 55 2.99 -14.95 -4.74
N LEU A 56 2.81 -15.92 -3.84
CA LEU A 56 3.40 -15.89 -2.50
C LEU A 56 4.91 -15.69 -2.58
N GLU A 57 5.40 -14.62 -1.98
CA GLU A 57 6.82 -14.28 -1.98
C GLU A 57 7.59 -15.17 -1.00
N GLN A 58 8.72 -15.70 -1.46
CA GLN A 58 9.56 -16.59 -0.67
C GLN A 58 10.50 -15.82 0.27
N GLY A 59 10.75 -16.37 1.46
CA GLY A 59 11.73 -15.83 2.40
C GLY A 59 11.30 -14.56 3.14
N VAL A 60 10.11 -14.02 2.88
CA VAL A 60 9.54 -12.90 3.65
C VAL A 60 8.64 -13.41 4.78
N PRO A 61 8.60 -12.71 5.93
CA PRO A 61 7.66 -13.06 7.00
C PRO A 61 6.21 -12.86 6.56
N VAL A 62 5.41 -13.91 6.73
CA VAL A 62 3.96 -13.88 6.55
C VAL A 62 3.27 -14.26 7.86
N ALA A 63 2.25 -13.49 8.23
CA ALA A 63 1.35 -13.89 9.32
C ALA A 63 0.44 -15.01 8.82
N VAL A 64 0.34 -16.08 9.61
CA VAL A 64 -0.55 -17.21 9.34
C VAL A 64 -1.49 -17.42 10.51
N THR A 65 -2.79 -17.43 10.23
CA THR A 65 -3.82 -17.78 11.22
C THR A 65 -4.67 -18.94 10.75
N TRP A 66 -5.06 -19.77 11.72
CA TRP A 66 -5.79 -21.01 11.56
C TRP A 66 -7.09 -20.92 12.35
N THR A 67 -8.16 -21.50 11.79
CA THR A 67 -9.46 -21.52 12.47
C THR A 67 -9.57 -22.75 13.35
N ASP A 68 -9.24 -23.94 12.82
CA ASP A 68 -9.41 -25.20 13.52
C ASP A 68 -8.15 -25.61 14.31
N LYS A 69 -6.98 -25.04 13.97
CA LYS A 69 -5.68 -25.32 14.62
C LYS A 69 -5.00 -24.04 15.16
N PRO A 70 -5.67 -23.24 16.03
CA PRO A 70 -5.18 -21.92 16.45
C PRO A 70 -3.83 -21.94 17.16
N GLU A 71 -3.41 -23.07 17.74
CA GLU A 71 -2.07 -23.27 18.31
C GLU A 71 -0.94 -23.12 17.27
N ARG A 72 -1.27 -23.19 15.98
CA ARG A 72 -0.35 -22.99 14.85
C ARG A 72 -0.29 -21.53 14.39
N ASN A 73 -1.03 -20.61 15.02
CA ASN A 73 -0.94 -19.19 14.68
C ASN A 73 0.48 -18.67 14.94
N GLY A 74 1.02 -17.95 13.97
CA GLY A 74 2.40 -17.46 14.07
C GLY A 74 2.88 -16.79 12.80
N TYR A 75 4.17 -16.47 12.80
CA TYR A 75 4.87 -15.98 11.64
C TYR A 75 5.64 -17.11 10.98
N TYR A 76 5.57 -17.14 9.66
CA TYR A 76 6.19 -18.15 8.82
C TYR A 76 6.95 -17.48 7.69
N ALA A 77 7.93 -18.16 7.10
CA ALA A 77 8.50 -17.79 5.81
C ALA A 77 8.04 -18.80 4.76
N VAL A 78 7.63 -18.31 3.58
CA VAL A 78 7.28 -19.21 2.47
C VAL A 78 8.55 -19.80 1.88
N LYS A 79 8.62 -21.13 1.78
CA LYS A 79 9.72 -21.89 1.14
C LYS A 79 9.38 -22.27 -0.29
N GLY A 80 8.10 -22.50 -0.56
CA GLY A 80 7.59 -22.78 -1.90
C GLY A 80 6.08 -22.78 -1.94
N SER A 81 5.53 -22.48 -3.10
CA SER A 81 4.09 -22.54 -3.34
C SER A 81 3.80 -23.02 -4.75
N SER A 82 2.69 -23.73 -4.91
CA SER A 82 2.18 -24.14 -6.21
C SER A 82 0.66 -24.24 -6.16
N ALA A 83 0.02 -23.94 -7.28
CA ALA A 83 -1.40 -24.17 -7.48
C ALA A 83 -1.65 -24.69 -8.90
N ALA A 84 -2.67 -25.53 -9.04
CA ALA A 84 -3.10 -26.07 -10.31
C ALA A 84 -4.61 -25.89 -10.45
N LEU A 85 -5.00 -25.13 -11.45
CA LEU A 85 -6.39 -24.92 -11.84
C LEU A 85 -6.85 -26.08 -12.74
N ARG A 86 -7.96 -26.71 -12.39
CA ARG A 86 -8.64 -27.69 -13.24
C ARG A 86 -10.05 -27.18 -13.53
N GLU A 87 -10.31 -26.97 -14.81
CA GLU A 87 -11.59 -26.49 -15.31
C GLU A 87 -12.13 -27.51 -16.31
N TYR A 88 -13.30 -28.07 -16.01
CA TYR A 88 -14.09 -28.83 -16.96
C TYR A 88 -15.24 -27.97 -17.44
N VAL A 89 -15.36 -27.84 -18.75
CA VAL A 89 -16.44 -27.09 -19.40
C VAL A 89 -17.77 -27.67 -18.92
N ASN A 90 -18.60 -26.82 -18.29
CA ASN A 90 -19.93 -27.14 -17.75
C ASN A 90 -19.98 -28.13 -16.57
N ASP A 91 -18.86 -28.38 -15.87
CA ASP A 91 -18.85 -29.32 -14.73
C ASP A 91 -18.24 -28.67 -13.47
N ALA A 92 -16.92 -28.73 -13.29
CA ALA A 92 -16.27 -28.27 -12.08
C ALA A 92 -15.06 -27.38 -12.38
N VAL A 93 -14.91 -26.32 -11.58
CA VAL A 93 -13.69 -25.54 -11.46
C VAL A 93 -13.11 -25.80 -10.08
N THR A 94 -11.87 -26.28 -10.02
CA THR A 94 -11.17 -26.58 -8.76
C THR A 94 -9.75 -26.02 -8.81
N SER A 95 -9.22 -25.60 -7.66
CA SER A 95 -7.81 -25.21 -7.51
C SER A 95 -7.17 -26.06 -6.43
N THR A 96 -6.27 -26.97 -6.82
CA THR A 96 -5.43 -27.69 -5.86
C THR A 96 -4.17 -26.90 -5.60
N TRP A 97 -3.78 -26.76 -4.33
CA TRP A 97 -2.63 -25.95 -3.96
C TRP A 97 -1.73 -26.71 -2.98
N LYS A 98 -0.45 -26.33 -2.98
CA LYS A 98 0.55 -26.78 -2.00
C LYS A 98 1.39 -25.58 -1.57
N VAL A 99 1.64 -25.47 -0.27
CA VAL A 99 2.48 -24.44 0.32
C VAL A 99 3.42 -25.10 1.32
N SER A 100 4.72 -24.81 1.19
CA SER A 100 5.75 -25.19 2.14
C SER A 100 6.18 -23.96 2.91
N LEU A 101 6.17 -24.04 4.23
CA LEU A 101 6.43 -22.95 5.16
C LEU A 101 7.55 -23.33 6.14
N GLU A 102 8.27 -22.33 6.61
CA GLU A 102 9.21 -22.44 7.75
C GLU A 102 8.67 -21.61 8.90
N ARG A 103 8.48 -22.21 10.07
CA ARG A 103 7.95 -21.50 11.24
C ARG A 103 9.03 -20.60 11.84
N LEU A 104 8.77 -19.29 11.85
CA LEU A 104 9.66 -18.28 12.43
C LEU A 104 9.41 -18.10 13.94
N GLY A 105 8.16 -18.25 14.37
CA GLY A 105 7.76 -18.25 15.78
C GLY A 105 6.34 -17.71 16.01
N ALA A 106 5.80 -17.93 17.21
CA ALA A 106 4.54 -17.35 17.66
C ALA A 106 4.71 -15.87 18.10
N ALA A 107 3.60 -15.15 18.28
CA ALA A 107 3.58 -13.74 18.69
C ALA A 107 4.33 -13.45 20.01
N GLY A 108 4.39 -14.45 20.90
CA GLY A 108 5.12 -14.36 22.17
C GLY A 108 6.63 -14.56 22.04
N GLU A 109 7.08 -15.28 21.01
CA GLU A 109 8.46 -15.75 20.84
C GLU A 109 9.34 -14.79 20.03
N ILE A 110 8.70 -13.88 19.28
CA ILE A 110 9.37 -13.02 18.31
C ILE A 110 8.93 -11.56 18.43
N ASP A 111 9.80 -10.67 17.94
CA ASP A 111 9.45 -9.32 17.53
C ASP A 111 9.58 -9.20 16.01
N LEU A 112 8.85 -8.25 15.45
CA LEU A 112 9.05 -7.77 14.09
C LEU A 112 9.96 -6.56 14.13
N GLN A 113 10.91 -6.51 13.20
CA GLN A 113 11.83 -5.39 13.04
C GLN A 113 11.60 -4.74 11.68
N SER A 114 11.19 -3.47 11.71
CA SER A 114 11.15 -2.61 10.54
C SER A 114 12.56 -2.04 10.31
N ARG A 115 13.25 -2.51 9.26
CA ARG A 115 14.51 -1.92 8.84
C ARG A 115 14.24 -0.71 7.97
N LEU A 116 14.33 0.46 8.59
CA LEU A 116 14.25 1.74 7.90
C LEU A 116 15.64 2.08 7.34
N THR A 117 15.80 1.93 6.03
CA THR A 117 17.09 2.08 5.35
C THR A 117 17.08 3.26 4.39
N GLY A 118 18.29 3.71 4.03
CA GLY A 118 18.51 4.81 3.11
C GLY A 118 18.70 6.16 3.81
N VAL A 119 18.53 7.22 3.04
CA VAL A 119 18.66 8.61 3.48
C VAL A 119 17.40 9.37 3.13
N VAL A 120 17.14 10.46 3.86
CA VAL A 120 16.05 11.39 3.54
C VAL A 120 16.20 11.88 2.09
N ARG A 121 15.07 12.20 1.45
CA ARG A 121 15.05 12.64 0.06
C ARG A 121 15.86 13.92 -0.09
N ALA A 122 16.82 13.90 -1.02
CA ALA A 122 17.49 15.11 -1.46
C ALA A 122 16.43 16.08 -1.99
N ASN A 123 16.43 17.31 -1.47
CA ASN A 123 15.44 18.32 -1.81
C ASN A 123 16.08 19.68 -2.03
N ASP A 124 15.45 20.49 -2.87
CA ASP A 124 15.94 21.79 -3.30
C ASP A 124 15.57 22.92 -2.31
N PHE A 125 15.00 22.56 -1.15
CA PHE A 125 14.41 23.47 -0.17
C PHE A 125 15.16 23.48 1.17
N SER A 126 16.31 22.78 1.26
CA SER A 126 17.11 22.65 2.48
C SER A 126 16.35 22.09 3.69
N LEU A 127 15.34 21.26 3.44
CA LEU A 127 14.50 20.65 4.47
C LEU A 127 15.15 19.36 4.98
N THR A 128 15.11 19.14 6.29
CA THR A 128 15.65 17.92 6.92
C THR A 128 14.74 16.71 6.76
N GLY A 129 13.46 16.94 6.47
CA GLY A 129 12.42 15.92 6.54
C GLY A 129 12.14 15.45 7.97
N GLU A 130 11.19 14.54 8.10
CA GLU A 130 10.86 13.86 9.35
C GLU A 130 10.72 12.37 9.06
N THR A 131 11.57 11.57 9.70
CA THR A 131 11.50 10.11 9.67
C THR A 131 10.30 9.63 10.50
N TRP A 132 9.53 8.71 9.94
CA TRP A 132 8.30 8.23 10.57
C TRP A 132 8.09 6.75 10.22
N HIS A 133 7.27 6.07 11.02
CA HIS A 133 6.93 4.67 10.81
C HIS A 133 5.57 4.37 11.44
N ALA A 134 4.79 3.51 10.79
CA ALA A 134 3.47 3.10 11.25
C ALA A 134 3.40 1.56 11.23
N PRO A 135 3.49 0.88 12.38
CA PRO A 135 3.23 -0.56 12.47
C PRO A 135 1.73 -0.87 12.26
N PRO A 136 1.33 -2.15 12.11
CA PRO A 136 -0.07 -2.54 12.02
C PRO A 136 -0.93 -2.01 13.19
N ILE A 137 -2.22 -1.87 12.92
CA ILE A 137 -3.20 -1.62 13.98
C ILE A 137 -3.22 -2.85 14.90
N GLY A 138 -3.09 -2.63 16.21
CA GLY A 138 -3.00 -3.71 17.19
C GLY A 138 -1.58 -4.25 17.44
N HIS A 139 -0.53 -3.57 16.94
CA HIS A 139 0.82 -3.84 17.43
C HIS A 139 0.93 -3.56 18.94
N THR A 140 1.85 -4.27 19.59
CA THR A 140 2.23 -4.12 20.99
C THR A 140 3.74 -3.92 21.03
N THR A 141 4.27 -3.29 22.08
CA THR A 141 5.70 -2.96 22.23
C THR A 141 6.28 -2.15 21.05
N TYR A 142 6.94 -1.03 21.32
CA TYR A 142 7.59 -0.27 20.25
C TYR A 142 8.93 0.25 20.74
N TYR A 143 10.01 -0.25 20.15
CA TYR A 143 11.36 -0.04 20.62
C TYR A 143 12.25 0.50 19.50
N THR A 144 12.91 1.62 19.75
CA THR A 144 13.84 2.28 18.83
C THR A 144 15.21 2.56 19.46
N GLY A 145 15.55 1.88 20.55
CA GLY A 145 16.77 2.15 21.31
C GLY A 145 16.51 3.01 22.55
N ALA A 146 17.41 3.96 22.81
CA ALA A 146 17.41 4.78 24.02
C ALA A 146 16.45 5.99 23.97
N THR A 147 15.88 6.30 22.81
CA THR A 147 14.98 7.45 22.60
C THR A 147 13.61 6.97 22.16
N SER A 148 12.56 7.52 22.76
CA SER A 148 11.16 7.28 22.38
C SER A 148 10.71 8.29 21.33
N PRO A 149 10.24 7.85 20.14
CA PRO A 149 9.68 8.74 19.15
C PRO A 149 8.36 9.34 19.63
N SER A 150 7.98 10.49 19.09
CA SER A 150 6.65 11.04 19.34
C SER A 150 5.60 10.21 18.59
N THR A 151 4.35 10.29 19.03
CA THR A 151 3.25 9.53 18.41
C THR A 151 2.08 10.43 18.06
N MET A 152 1.32 10.01 17.07
CA MET A 152 -0.01 10.52 16.78
C MET A 152 -0.93 9.36 16.37
N THR A 153 -2.23 9.59 16.39
CA THR A 153 -3.21 8.63 15.89
C THR A 153 -3.97 9.18 14.69
N ARG A 154 -4.28 8.31 13.74
CA ARG A 154 -5.09 8.60 12.56
C ARG A 154 -6.26 7.63 12.51
N ALA A 155 -7.49 8.15 12.52
CA ALA A 155 -8.68 7.34 12.28
C ALA A 155 -8.76 6.97 10.79
N GLY A 156 -8.67 5.68 10.49
CA GLY A 156 -8.81 5.12 9.15
C GLY A 156 -10.02 4.20 9.03
N ALA A 157 -10.32 3.78 7.80
CA ALA A 157 -11.41 2.86 7.50
C ALA A 157 -11.21 1.47 8.14
N ASP A 158 -9.96 1.07 8.39
CA ASP A 158 -9.61 -0.19 9.04
C ASP A 158 -9.45 -0.05 10.58
N GLY A 159 -9.71 1.14 11.13
CA GLY A 159 -9.55 1.46 12.55
C GLY A 159 -8.52 2.56 12.83
N THR A 160 -8.26 2.81 14.11
CA THR A 160 -7.29 3.83 14.55
C THR A 160 -5.85 3.33 14.43
N MET A 161 -5.05 4.02 13.63
CA MET A 161 -3.65 3.70 13.41
C MET A 161 -2.72 4.65 14.17
N THR A 162 -1.71 4.10 14.83
CA THR A 162 -0.65 4.88 15.47
C THR A 162 0.50 5.11 14.49
N VAL A 163 0.93 6.36 14.38
CA VAL A 163 2.11 6.76 13.60
C VAL A 163 3.17 7.29 14.55
N TYR A 164 4.35 6.67 14.50
CA TYR A 164 5.53 7.11 15.23
C TYR A 164 6.32 8.10 14.36
N ARG A 165 6.73 9.22 14.97
CA ARG A 165 7.33 10.36 14.30
C ARG A 165 8.67 10.72 14.95
N GLY A 166 9.59 11.24 14.14
CA GLY A 166 10.95 11.54 14.57
C GLY A 166 11.75 10.28 14.92
N ILE A 167 11.64 9.23 14.10
CA ILE A 167 12.41 8.00 14.31
C ILE A 167 13.91 8.32 14.23
N PRO A 168 14.73 7.96 15.24
CA PRO A 168 16.15 8.30 15.23
C PRO A 168 16.86 7.76 13.98
N THR A 169 17.80 8.54 13.45
CA THR A 169 18.59 8.13 12.28
C THR A 169 19.30 6.80 12.55
N GLY A 170 19.15 5.84 11.64
CA GLY A 170 19.75 4.51 11.76
C GLY A 170 19.02 3.56 12.73
N ALA A 171 17.95 4.00 13.40
CA ALA A 171 17.14 3.10 14.21
C ALA A 171 16.29 2.19 13.31
N SER A 172 16.18 0.92 13.70
CA SER A 172 15.27 -0.06 13.10
C SER A 172 14.24 -0.47 14.16
N PRO A 173 13.03 0.14 14.15
CA PRO A 173 12.02 -0.12 15.16
C PRO A 173 11.71 -1.60 15.31
N ARG A 174 11.60 -2.06 16.56
CA ARG A 174 11.13 -3.41 16.91
C ARG A 174 9.80 -3.34 17.60
N TRP A 175 8.90 -4.25 17.25
CA TRP A 175 7.53 -4.25 17.74
C TRP A 175 6.93 -5.66 17.71
N GLY A 176 6.05 -5.95 18.67
CA GLY A 176 5.22 -7.14 18.70
C GLY A 176 3.93 -6.95 17.93
N CYS A 177 3.38 -8.03 17.38
CA CYS A 177 2.04 -8.01 16.80
C CYS A 177 1.47 -9.42 16.77
N ASP A 178 0.21 -9.55 17.18
CA ASP A 178 -0.51 -10.80 16.99
C ASP A 178 -0.71 -11.06 15.48
N PRO A 179 -0.46 -12.28 14.98
CA PRO A 179 -0.67 -12.64 13.58
C PRO A 179 -2.05 -12.24 13.03
N SER A 180 -3.09 -12.28 13.86
CA SER A 180 -4.45 -11.87 13.46
C SER A 180 -4.59 -10.37 13.20
N SER A 181 -3.74 -9.54 13.80
CA SER A 181 -3.71 -8.08 13.66
C SER A 181 -2.72 -7.57 12.61
N TYR A 182 -1.78 -8.40 12.15
CA TYR A 182 -0.67 -7.99 11.27
C TYR A 182 -1.13 -7.34 9.95
N LEU A 183 -2.28 -7.77 9.44
CA LEU A 183 -2.87 -7.24 8.21
C LEU A 183 -3.72 -5.98 8.45
N THR A 184 -4.06 -5.63 9.69
CA THR A 184 -4.96 -4.50 9.97
C THR A 184 -4.25 -3.18 9.71
N GLY A 185 -4.86 -2.33 8.86
CA GLY A 185 -4.25 -1.08 8.40
C GLY A 185 -3.12 -1.26 7.38
N ARG A 186 -2.96 -2.44 6.77
CA ARG A 186 -1.98 -2.68 5.69
C ARG A 186 -2.25 -1.81 4.46
N VAL A 187 -1.20 -1.59 3.67
CA VAL A 187 -1.37 -1.18 2.28
C VAL A 187 -1.80 -2.40 1.47
N ARG A 188 -2.80 -2.24 0.59
CA ARG A 188 -3.34 -3.31 -0.25
C ARG A 188 -3.64 -2.81 -1.66
N ILE A 189 -3.38 -3.65 -2.64
CA ILE A 189 -3.85 -3.50 -4.02
C ILE A 189 -4.98 -4.50 -4.23
N ASN A 190 -6.10 -4.05 -4.79
CA ASN A 190 -7.21 -4.93 -5.13
C ASN A 190 -7.49 -4.89 -6.64
N ASP A 191 -7.74 -6.05 -7.24
CA ASP A 191 -8.42 -6.16 -8.54
C ASP A 191 -9.93 -5.97 -8.30
N THR A 192 -10.52 -4.95 -8.90
CA THR A 192 -11.95 -4.66 -8.78
C THR A 192 -12.80 -5.13 -9.96
N ALA A 193 -12.19 -5.63 -11.05
CA ALA A 193 -12.92 -6.25 -12.15
C ALA A 193 -13.34 -7.68 -11.81
N ALA A 194 -12.47 -8.41 -11.12
CA ALA A 194 -12.69 -9.82 -10.85
C ALA A 194 -13.74 -10.08 -9.74
N ALA A 195 -14.02 -9.11 -8.86
CA ALA A 195 -14.87 -9.33 -7.69
C ALA A 195 -16.31 -8.82 -7.83
N THR A 196 -17.27 -9.59 -7.30
CA THR A 196 -18.59 -9.07 -6.90
C THR A 196 -18.46 -8.40 -5.52
N GLY A 197 -18.27 -7.09 -5.47
CA GLY A 197 -18.21 -6.32 -4.21
C GLY A 197 -16.93 -5.49 -4.05
N THR A 198 -16.06 -5.87 -3.10
CA THR A 198 -14.94 -5.06 -2.59
C THR A 198 -13.59 -5.24 -3.29
N GLY A 199 -13.53 -6.02 -4.38
CA GLY A 199 -12.27 -6.40 -5.04
C GLY A 199 -11.62 -7.65 -4.43
N PHE A 200 -10.67 -8.25 -5.17
CA PHE A 200 -9.76 -9.28 -4.65
C PHE A 200 -8.43 -8.64 -4.30
N GLU A 201 -7.99 -8.84 -3.07
CA GLU A 201 -6.66 -8.41 -2.67
C GLU A 201 -5.59 -9.29 -3.31
N ILE A 202 -4.63 -8.64 -3.96
CA ILE A 202 -3.58 -9.30 -4.73
C ILE A 202 -2.38 -9.62 -3.84
N GLU A 203 -1.84 -10.81 -4.00
CA GLU A 203 -0.57 -11.24 -3.43
C GLU A 203 0.59 -11.09 -4.44
N GLY A 204 1.77 -10.70 -3.95
CA GLY A 204 2.97 -10.58 -4.78
C GLY A 204 2.88 -9.51 -5.88
N VAL A 205 3.76 -9.61 -6.88
CA VAL A 205 3.92 -8.58 -7.93
C VAL A 205 3.68 -9.08 -9.36
N THR A 206 3.50 -10.39 -9.55
CA THR A 206 3.43 -11.01 -10.88
C THR A 206 2.02 -11.26 -11.40
N GLN A 207 0.99 -10.90 -10.63
CA GLN A 207 -0.39 -11.03 -11.08
C GLN A 207 -0.77 -9.93 -12.06
N PRO A 208 -1.63 -10.23 -13.05
CA PRO A 208 -2.20 -9.21 -13.91
C PRO A 208 -3.10 -8.28 -13.09
N LEU A 209 -3.01 -6.98 -13.35
CA LEU A 209 -3.90 -5.97 -12.79
C LEU A 209 -4.66 -5.27 -13.92
N PRO A 210 -6.00 -5.28 -13.93
CA PRO A 210 -6.77 -4.62 -14.98
C PRO A 210 -6.59 -3.10 -14.90
N VAL A 211 -6.13 -2.44 -15.98
CA VAL A 211 -5.73 -1.02 -15.96
C VAL A 211 -6.83 -0.04 -15.49
N ALA A 212 -8.10 -0.39 -15.72
CA ALA A 212 -9.26 0.43 -15.37
C ALA A 212 -10.01 -0.05 -14.13
N ALA A 213 -9.57 -1.14 -13.48
CA ALA A 213 -10.30 -1.74 -12.37
C ALA A 213 -9.33 -2.25 -11.30
N TRP A 214 -8.78 -1.30 -10.56
CA TRP A 214 -7.93 -1.55 -9.41
C TRP A 214 -8.16 -0.51 -8.31
N THR A 215 -7.77 -0.85 -7.08
CA THR A 215 -7.59 0.14 -6.01
C THR A 215 -6.27 -0.08 -5.31
N MET A 216 -5.66 0.99 -4.81
CA MET A 216 -4.49 0.93 -3.94
C MET A 216 -4.76 1.79 -2.70
N GLY A 217 -4.85 1.17 -1.52
CA GLY A 217 -5.26 1.86 -0.30
C GLY A 217 -4.55 1.37 0.97
N ASN A 218 -4.54 2.21 2.00
CA ASN A 218 -3.91 1.93 3.31
C ASN A 218 -4.87 2.19 4.49
N GLY A 219 -6.18 2.28 4.22
CA GLY A 219 -7.21 2.66 5.19
C GLY A 219 -7.32 4.16 5.47
N LEU A 220 -6.35 4.99 5.08
CA LEU A 220 -6.35 6.45 5.25
C LEU A 220 -6.44 7.21 3.93
N VAL A 221 -5.81 6.64 2.90
CA VAL A 221 -5.81 7.08 1.52
C VAL A 221 -6.17 5.88 0.65
N ASN A 222 -6.94 6.13 -0.40
CA ASN A 222 -7.27 5.16 -1.42
C ASN A 222 -7.12 5.82 -2.80
N VAL A 223 -6.51 5.10 -3.74
CA VAL A 223 -6.29 5.58 -5.10
C VAL A 223 -6.98 4.65 -6.06
N THR A 224 -7.77 5.22 -6.98
CA THR A 224 -8.53 4.47 -7.98
C THR A 224 -8.38 5.09 -9.38
N PRO A 225 -8.45 4.27 -10.44
CA PRO A 225 -8.56 4.77 -11.80
C PRO A 225 -9.94 5.42 -11.99
N THR A 226 -10.04 6.33 -12.95
CA THR A 226 -11.32 6.95 -13.32
C THR A 226 -11.68 6.63 -14.76
N ALA A 227 -12.96 6.80 -15.11
CA ALA A 227 -13.40 6.70 -16.50
C ALA A 227 -12.84 7.81 -17.41
N THR A 228 -12.27 8.88 -16.84
CA THR A 228 -11.60 9.92 -17.61
C THR A 228 -10.11 9.61 -17.72
N ALA A 229 -9.61 9.50 -18.94
CA ALA A 229 -8.20 9.27 -19.15
C ALA A 229 -7.30 10.37 -18.54
N GLY A 230 -6.16 9.95 -18.00
CA GLY A 230 -5.20 10.86 -17.36
C GLY A 230 -5.72 11.48 -16.06
N VAL A 231 -6.80 10.96 -15.50
CA VAL A 231 -7.34 11.40 -14.20
C VAL A 231 -7.30 10.22 -13.24
N ILE A 232 -6.68 10.44 -12.08
CA ILE A 232 -6.71 9.52 -10.93
C ILE A 232 -7.58 10.11 -9.84
N ASP A 233 -8.33 9.26 -9.14
CA ASP A 233 -9.06 9.66 -7.94
C ASP A 233 -8.23 9.32 -6.71
N VAL A 234 -7.90 10.34 -5.91
CA VAL A 234 -7.24 10.18 -4.63
C VAL A 234 -8.24 10.52 -3.55
N GLN A 235 -8.63 9.50 -2.81
CA GLN A 235 -9.61 9.56 -1.76
C GLN A 235 -8.93 9.55 -0.40
N ALA A 236 -9.46 10.31 0.55
CA ALA A 236 -8.99 10.29 1.92
C ALA A 236 -10.11 9.93 2.89
N TYR A 237 -9.79 9.11 3.89
CA TYR A 237 -10.70 8.76 4.97
C TYR A 237 -10.41 9.61 6.21
N THR A 238 -11.25 10.59 6.52
CA THR A 238 -11.03 11.51 7.65
C THR A 238 -11.99 11.27 8.80
N GLY A 239 -12.23 10.00 9.14
CA GLY A 239 -12.92 9.59 10.37
C GLY A 239 -14.28 8.92 10.16
N SER A 240 -14.98 9.20 9.07
CA SER A 240 -16.34 8.66 8.83
C SER A 240 -16.59 8.16 7.41
N ALA A 241 -16.05 8.84 6.40
CA ALA A 241 -16.29 8.52 5.00
C ALA A 241 -15.04 8.75 4.14
N TRP A 242 -15.07 8.21 2.93
CA TRP A 242 -14.08 8.49 1.89
C TRP A 242 -14.45 9.76 1.13
N HIS A 243 -13.52 10.71 1.08
CA HIS A 243 -13.68 12.00 0.41
C HIS A 243 -12.76 12.07 -0.81
N SER A 244 -13.34 12.26 -1.99
CA SER A 244 -12.64 12.13 -3.28
C SER A 244 -12.06 13.46 -3.77
N LYS A 245 -10.85 13.42 -4.34
CA LYS A 245 -10.25 14.51 -5.09
C LYS A 245 -9.66 13.95 -6.38
N LEU A 246 -10.14 14.47 -7.51
CA LEU A 246 -9.67 14.06 -8.83
C LEU A 246 -8.43 14.86 -9.25
N TRP A 247 -7.38 14.17 -9.69
CA TRP A 247 -6.12 14.77 -10.11
C TRP A 247 -5.86 14.48 -11.59
N ASN A 248 -5.67 15.54 -12.38
CA ASN A 248 -5.18 15.44 -13.75
C ASN A 248 -3.69 15.12 -13.76
N VAL A 249 -3.27 14.28 -14.70
CA VAL A 249 -1.88 13.94 -14.99
C VAL A 249 -1.58 14.36 -16.42
N THR A 250 -0.61 15.26 -16.60
CA THR A 250 -0.30 15.86 -17.91
C THR A 250 1.15 15.66 -18.32
N VAL A 251 1.35 15.47 -19.62
CA VAL A 251 2.67 15.37 -20.27
C VAL A 251 2.66 16.24 -21.52
N GLY A 252 3.53 17.25 -21.56
CA GLY A 252 3.54 18.27 -22.61
C GLY A 252 2.34 19.22 -22.54
N GLY A 253 1.82 19.48 -21.34
CA GLY A 253 0.66 20.36 -21.12
C GLY A 253 -0.70 19.79 -21.53
N SER A 254 -0.76 18.52 -21.96
CA SER A 254 -2.00 17.80 -22.27
C SER A 254 -2.18 16.61 -21.33
N ASN A 255 -3.43 16.27 -21.00
CA ASN A 255 -3.74 15.08 -20.22
C ASN A 255 -3.22 13.82 -20.91
N VAL A 256 -2.78 12.85 -20.11
CA VAL A 256 -2.51 11.50 -20.60
C VAL A 256 -3.79 10.91 -21.19
N SER A 257 -3.76 10.50 -22.46
CA SER A 257 -4.96 10.13 -23.23
C SER A 257 -5.55 8.76 -22.91
N ALA A 258 -4.74 7.85 -22.36
CA ALA A 258 -5.14 6.56 -21.80
C ALA A 258 -3.95 5.94 -21.07
N TRP A 259 -4.23 5.06 -20.11
CA TRP A 259 -3.24 4.14 -19.56
C TRP A 259 -3.43 2.78 -20.23
N ASP A 260 -2.36 2.18 -20.76
CA ASP A 260 -2.39 0.87 -21.42
C ASP A 260 -2.20 -0.27 -20.42
N THR A 261 -1.38 -0.05 -19.39
CA THR A 261 -1.06 -1.09 -18.41
C THR A 261 -1.04 -0.52 -16.99
N ALA A 262 -1.40 -1.39 -16.04
CA ALA A 262 -1.12 -1.22 -14.62
C ALA A 262 -0.27 -2.42 -14.15
N THR A 263 0.89 -2.15 -13.55
CA THR A 263 1.88 -3.16 -13.16
C THR A 263 2.29 -2.94 -11.72
N ILE A 264 2.24 -4.00 -10.92
CA ILE A 264 2.65 -3.96 -9.52
C ILE A 264 4.18 -4.05 -9.47
N LEU A 265 4.83 -3.04 -8.91
CA LEU A 265 6.29 -3.02 -8.74
C LEU A 265 6.71 -3.49 -7.34
N ARG A 266 5.82 -3.33 -6.35
CA ARG A 266 6.03 -3.71 -4.95
C ARG A 266 4.68 -3.92 -4.27
N ASN A 267 4.54 -4.93 -3.40
CA ASN A 267 3.27 -5.26 -2.76
C ASN A 267 3.41 -5.74 -1.30
N ASP A 268 4.20 -5.01 -0.51
CA ASP A 268 4.37 -5.32 0.91
C ASP A 268 3.21 -4.76 1.73
N VAL A 269 2.99 -5.30 2.93
CA VAL A 269 1.90 -4.83 3.80
C VAL A 269 2.16 -3.42 4.34
N GLU A 270 3.43 -2.98 4.34
CA GLU A 270 3.90 -1.65 4.70
C GLU A 270 3.94 -0.69 3.52
N GLN A 271 4.16 -1.18 2.29
CA GLN A 271 4.33 -0.34 1.10
C GLN A 271 3.94 -1.06 -0.19
N CYS A 272 3.08 -0.42 -0.98
CA CYS A 272 2.77 -0.83 -2.35
C CYS A 272 3.27 0.22 -3.36
N ILE A 273 3.70 -0.25 -4.53
CA ILE A 273 4.05 0.60 -5.68
C ILE A 273 3.36 0.06 -6.91
N LEU A 274 2.58 0.91 -7.58
CA LEU A 274 1.89 0.62 -8.83
C LEU A 274 2.40 1.52 -9.95
N ARG A 275 2.75 0.94 -11.10
CA ARG A 275 3.13 1.67 -12.31
C ARG A 275 2.00 1.67 -13.33
N LEU A 276 1.60 2.85 -13.77
CA LEU A 276 0.77 3.04 -14.95
C LEU A 276 1.65 3.40 -16.14
N THR A 277 1.42 2.81 -17.31
CA THR A 277 2.16 3.12 -18.54
C THR A 277 1.21 3.60 -19.63
N ALA A 278 1.56 4.69 -20.30
CA ALA A 278 0.85 5.24 -21.44
C ALA A 278 1.77 5.34 -22.66
N PRO A 279 1.29 4.99 -23.86
CA PRO A 279 2.06 5.07 -25.09
C PRO A 279 2.21 6.54 -25.51
N ARG A 280 3.36 6.88 -26.10
CA ARG A 280 3.62 8.20 -26.67
C ARG A 280 4.34 8.02 -28.01
N SER A 281 4.21 9.00 -28.89
CA SER A 281 4.98 9.05 -30.13
C SER A 281 5.89 10.27 -30.12
N PRO A 282 7.23 10.10 -30.00
CA PRO A 282 7.93 8.86 -29.65
C PRO A 282 7.84 8.51 -28.14
N GLY A 283 8.03 7.23 -27.80
CA GLY A 283 8.30 6.77 -26.44
C GLY A 283 7.09 6.37 -25.59
N ARG A 284 7.17 6.62 -24.29
CA ARG A 284 6.12 6.32 -23.30
C ARG A 284 6.13 7.33 -22.16
N ALA A 285 5.01 7.42 -21.45
CA ALA A 285 4.94 8.05 -20.14
C ALA A 285 4.65 6.97 -19.08
N THR A 286 5.28 7.08 -17.92
CA THR A 286 5.03 6.19 -16.78
C THR A 286 4.71 7.00 -15.55
N LEU A 287 3.73 6.55 -14.78
CA LEU A 287 3.39 7.12 -13.47
C LEU A 287 3.51 6.03 -12.42
N ASP A 288 4.47 6.17 -11.52
CA ASP A 288 4.58 5.31 -10.36
C ASP A 288 3.85 5.95 -9.19
N LEU A 289 2.91 5.22 -8.62
CA LEU A 289 2.16 5.59 -7.43
C LEU A 289 2.67 4.73 -6.27
N THR A 290 3.15 5.38 -5.21
CA THR A 290 3.61 4.72 -4.00
C THR A 290 2.71 5.09 -2.84
N LEU A 291 2.24 4.07 -2.11
CA LEU A 291 1.48 4.25 -0.89
C LEU A 291 2.11 3.45 0.25
N ARG A 292 2.13 4.04 1.43
CA ARG A 292 2.76 3.49 2.64
C ARG A 292 1.73 3.37 3.75
N ARG A 293 1.86 2.36 4.61
CA ARG A 293 1.02 2.22 5.81
C ARG A 293 1.11 3.50 6.63
N GLY A 294 -0.03 3.96 7.14
CA GLY A 294 -0.09 5.18 7.95
C GLY A 294 0.00 6.49 7.18
N SER A 295 0.39 6.51 5.91
CA SER A 295 0.52 7.75 5.14
C SER A 295 -0.83 8.43 4.87
N ARG A 296 -0.85 9.77 4.91
CA ARG A 296 -1.94 10.65 4.42
C ARG A 296 -1.70 11.17 3.00
N ILE A 297 -0.60 10.74 2.39
CA ILE A 297 -0.18 11.13 1.05
C ILE A 297 0.04 9.90 0.17
N VAL A 298 -0.28 10.02 -1.11
CA VAL A 298 0.24 9.16 -2.17
C VAL A 298 1.43 9.88 -2.80
N GLU A 299 2.53 9.15 -3.00
CA GLU A 299 3.69 9.67 -3.72
C GLU A 299 3.53 9.30 -5.20
N ALA A 300 3.85 10.25 -6.07
CA ALA A 300 3.77 10.09 -7.52
C ALA A 300 5.15 10.40 -8.15
N TYR A 301 5.56 9.55 -9.09
CA TYR A 301 6.73 9.77 -9.91
C TYR A 301 6.35 9.62 -11.39
N LEU A 302 6.20 10.76 -12.06
CA LEU A 302 5.84 10.83 -13.48
C LEU A 302 7.11 10.95 -14.31
N GLN A 303 7.25 10.10 -15.32
CA GLN A 303 8.36 10.12 -16.27
C GLN A 303 7.84 10.16 -17.70
N SER A 304 8.62 10.76 -18.58
CA SER A 304 8.38 10.80 -20.02
C SER A 304 9.69 10.62 -20.78
N GLY A 305 9.61 10.11 -22.02
CA GLY A 305 10.80 9.84 -22.84
C GLY A 305 11.56 11.08 -23.34
N ALA A 306 11.03 12.29 -23.15
CA ALA A 306 11.63 13.54 -23.58
C ALA A 306 11.26 14.69 -22.64
N ALA A 307 12.12 15.71 -22.56
CA ALA A 307 11.85 16.88 -21.72
C ALA A 307 10.61 17.63 -22.21
N SER A 308 9.66 17.88 -21.30
CA SER A 308 8.43 18.61 -21.57
C SER A 308 7.88 19.25 -20.28
N THR A 309 6.72 19.87 -20.36
CA THR A 309 5.97 20.29 -19.16
C THR A 309 5.22 19.10 -18.59
N LEU A 310 5.60 18.67 -17.39
CA LEU A 310 4.94 17.64 -16.62
C LEU A 310 4.16 18.29 -15.48
N ALA A 311 2.90 17.90 -15.27
CA ALA A 311 2.14 18.40 -14.13
C ALA A 311 1.11 17.40 -13.60
N ILE A 312 0.89 17.46 -12.29
CA ILE A 312 -0.20 16.78 -11.58
C ILE A 312 -0.93 17.82 -10.73
N TYR A 313 -2.24 17.98 -10.93
CA TYR A 313 -3.03 19.05 -10.32
C TYR A 313 -4.52 18.69 -10.20
N LEU A 314 -5.26 19.39 -9.32
CA LEU A 314 -6.69 19.08 -9.14
C LEU A 314 -7.50 19.38 -10.39
N ARG A 315 -8.44 18.49 -10.70
CA ARG A 315 -9.40 18.68 -11.78
C ARG A 315 -10.36 19.82 -11.48
N THR A 316 -10.83 19.89 -10.24
CA THR A 316 -11.64 21.02 -9.74
C THR A 316 -10.70 21.99 -9.04
N ALA A 317 -10.63 23.22 -9.54
CA ALA A 317 -9.72 24.21 -9.00
C ALA A 317 -10.10 24.60 -7.56
N GLU A 318 -9.09 24.69 -6.70
CA GLU A 318 -9.20 25.26 -5.36
C GLU A 318 -8.23 26.43 -5.23
N THR A 319 -8.67 27.51 -4.59
CA THR A 319 -7.80 28.62 -4.22
C THR A 319 -6.69 28.09 -3.33
N ASN A 320 -5.45 28.34 -3.71
CA ASN A 320 -4.29 27.75 -3.07
C ASN A 320 -3.20 28.78 -2.84
N THR A 321 -2.29 28.44 -1.93
CA THR A 321 -1.09 29.21 -1.63
C THR A 321 0.12 28.30 -1.65
N SER A 322 1.24 28.85 -2.10
CA SER A 322 2.55 28.21 -2.07
C SER A 322 3.56 29.25 -1.61
N ALA A 323 3.94 29.18 -0.33
CA ALA A 323 4.97 30.05 0.19
C ALA A 323 6.33 29.73 -0.46
N THR A 324 7.13 30.74 -0.75
CA THR A 324 8.46 30.57 -1.35
C THR A 324 9.28 29.57 -0.54
N ALA A 325 9.94 28.64 -1.25
CA ALA A 325 10.76 27.58 -0.67
C ALA A 325 10.04 26.65 0.33
N SER A 326 8.71 26.61 0.33
CA SER A 326 7.96 25.73 1.24
C SER A 326 8.07 24.26 0.86
N GLY A 327 8.30 23.93 -0.41
CA GLY A 327 8.24 22.57 -0.95
C GLY A 327 6.82 22.03 -1.17
N TYR A 328 5.77 22.86 -1.00
CA TYR A 328 4.38 22.45 -1.20
C TYR A 328 3.43 23.60 -1.59
N VAL A 329 2.25 23.21 -2.07
CA VAL A 329 1.08 24.04 -2.32
C VAL A 329 -0.11 23.45 -1.55
N VAL A 330 -0.92 24.29 -0.94
CA VAL A 330 -2.08 23.87 -0.12
C VAL A 330 -3.28 24.76 -0.41
N ALA A 331 -4.49 24.20 -0.33
CA ALA A 331 -5.72 24.98 -0.38
C ALA A 331 -5.77 26.02 0.75
N THR A 332 -6.25 27.23 0.47
CA THR A 332 -6.34 28.30 1.47
C THR A 332 -7.54 28.13 2.39
N GLY A 333 -8.63 27.57 1.88
CA GLY A 333 -9.88 27.31 2.60
C GLY A 333 -10.10 25.82 2.81
N ASN A 334 -10.86 25.48 3.84
CA ASN A 334 -11.34 24.12 4.03
C ASN A 334 -12.40 23.79 2.97
N ASP A 335 -12.44 22.55 2.51
CA ASP A 335 -13.54 22.03 1.70
C ASP A 335 -14.78 21.74 2.57
N ALA A 336 -15.84 21.21 1.94
CA ALA A 336 -17.09 20.89 2.60
C ALA A 336 -16.92 19.87 3.74
N ASP A 337 -15.84 19.09 3.72
CA ASP A 337 -15.51 18.06 4.71
C ASP A 337 -14.55 18.58 5.80
N GLY A 338 -14.24 19.89 5.79
CA GLY A 338 -13.35 20.53 6.75
C GLY A 338 -11.86 20.29 6.47
N ASN A 339 -11.50 19.70 5.33
CA ASN A 339 -10.15 19.31 4.96
C ASN A 339 -9.51 20.30 3.99
N ARG A 340 -8.20 20.22 3.76
CA ARG A 340 -7.51 20.97 2.68
C ARG A 340 -6.71 20.03 1.80
N ALA A 341 -6.81 20.17 0.48
CA ALA A 341 -5.93 19.48 -0.44
C ALA A 341 -4.50 20.05 -0.34
N THR A 342 -3.50 19.19 -0.50
CA THR A 342 -2.09 19.59 -0.56
C THR A 342 -1.33 18.75 -1.57
N ALA A 343 -0.36 19.37 -2.24
CA ALA A 343 0.60 18.69 -3.08
C ALA A 343 1.97 19.33 -2.92
N GLY A 344 3.03 18.59 -3.18
CA GLY A 344 4.38 19.13 -3.08
C GLY A 344 5.38 18.24 -3.79
N SER A 345 6.64 18.66 -3.82
CA SER A 345 7.74 17.95 -4.48
C SER A 345 9.01 18.14 -3.66
N ALA A 346 9.96 17.20 -3.78
CA ALA A 346 11.28 17.40 -3.21
C ALA A 346 12.11 18.33 -4.11
N ARG A 347 11.73 18.48 -5.38
CA ARG A 347 12.40 19.34 -6.35
C ARG A 347 11.67 20.65 -6.54
N THR A 348 12.41 21.65 -7.00
CA THR A 348 11.83 22.94 -7.37
C THR A 348 10.73 22.75 -8.41
N PHE A 349 9.60 23.41 -8.19
CA PHE A 349 8.41 23.32 -9.04
C PHE A 349 7.67 24.66 -9.11
N THR A 350 6.77 24.77 -10.08
CA THR A 350 5.79 25.85 -10.18
C THR A 350 4.45 25.35 -9.68
N ALA A 351 3.86 26.06 -8.71
CA ALA A 351 2.51 25.75 -8.24
C ALA A 351 1.51 25.90 -9.40
N HIS A 352 0.70 24.87 -9.63
CA HIS A 352 -0.33 24.91 -10.66
C HIS A 352 -1.51 25.76 -10.18
N ALA A 353 -2.14 26.53 -11.07
CA ALA A 353 -3.27 27.41 -10.73
C ALA A 353 -4.44 26.65 -10.06
N ASN A 354 -4.66 25.41 -10.46
CA ASN A 354 -5.69 24.52 -9.89
C ASN A 354 -5.18 23.68 -8.70
N LEU A 355 -4.18 24.13 -7.95
CA LEU A 355 -3.53 23.36 -6.87
C LEU A 355 -2.85 22.08 -7.40
N GLY A 356 -1.53 22.11 -7.42
CA GLY A 356 -0.72 21.00 -7.87
C GLY A 356 0.70 21.40 -8.18
N VAL A 357 1.45 20.47 -8.74
CA VAL A 357 2.87 20.64 -9.05
C VAL A 357 3.04 20.59 -10.56
N SER A 358 3.73 21.58 -11.12
CA SER A 358 4.13 21.63 -12.53
C SER A 358 5.63 21.88 -12.64
N LYS A 359 6.28 21.22 -13.62
CA LYS A 359 7.69 21.43 -13.92
C LYS A 359 7.87 21.45 -15.43
N ALA A 360 8.44 22.55 -15.93
CA ALA A 360 8.76 22.74 -17.33
C ALA A 360 10.11 22.11 -17.69
N SER A 361 10.29 21.79 -18.97
CA SER A 361 11.57 21.33 -19.53
C SER A 361 12.22 20.17 -18.76
N THR A 362 11.41 19.20 -18.32
CA THR A 362 11.89 18.04 -17.55
C THR A 362 11.37 16.73 -18.14
N ALA A 363 12.14 15.66 -17.99
CA ALA A 363 11.68 14.31 -18.31
C ALA A 363 11.03 13.61 -17.12
N THR A 364 11.18 14.16 -15.91
CA THR A 364 10.69 13.56 -14.65
C THR A 364 10.09 14.59 -13.70
N LEU A 365 9.10 14.16 -12.93
CA LEU A 365 8.41 14.92 -11.90
C LEU A 365 8.13 14.01 -10.71
N ASP A 366 8.73 14.31 -9.56
CA ASP A 366 8.35 13.73 -8.27
C ASP A 366 7.35 14.64 -7.58
N CYS A 367 6.30 14.08 -6.99
CA CYS A 367 5.42 14.82 -6.10
C CYS A 367 4.77 13.93 -5.06
N TYR A 368 4.08 14.54 -4.11
CA TYR A 368 3.06 13.89 -3.31
C TYR A 368 1.71 14.58 -3.52
N LEU A 369 0.63 13.82 -3.35
CA LEU A 369 -0.75 14.29 -3.34
C LEU A 369 -1.36 13.84 -2.01
N GLY A 370 -2.08 14.71 -1.31
CA GLY A 370 -2.74 14.30 -0.09
C GLY A 370 -3.68 15.33 0.50
N VAL A 371 -4.03 15.08 1.76
CA VAL A 371 -5.02 15.85 2.51
C VAL A 371 -4.46 16.30 3.85
N VAL A 372 -4.70 17.56 4.18
CA VAL A 372 -4.55 18.11 5.53
C VAL A 372 -5.86 17.84 6.26
N ALA A 373 -5.90 16.74 7.01
CA ALA A 373 -7.10 16.31 7.73
C ALA A 373 -7.45 17.31 8.85
N GLY A 374 -8.68 17.81 8.87
CA GLY A 374 -9.10 18.92 9.76
C GLY A 374 -8.67 20.31 9.29
N GLY A 375 -8.05 20.41 8.10
CA GLY A 375 -7.80 21.66 7.40
C GLY A 375 -6.99 22.66 8.25
N GLY A 376 -7.56 23.83 8.50
CA GLY A 376 -6.94 24.88 9.32
C GLY A 376 -6.68 24.50 10.79
N SER A 377 -7.31 23.43 11.29
CA SER A 377 -7.17 22.93 12.66
C SER A 377 -6.51 21.55 12.70
N ALA A 378 -5.75 21.19 11.66
CA ALA A 378 -5.06 19.91 11.60
C ALA A 378 -4.13 19.72 12.81
N VAL A 379 -4.18 18.52 13.38
CA VAL A 379 -3.27 18.13 14.46
C VAL A 379 -1.84 18.04 13.94
N SER A 380 -0.87 18.16 14.86
CA SER A 380 0.54 17.95 14.49
C SER A 380 0.72 16.56 13.88
N GLY A 381 1.36 16.52 12.71
CA GLY A 381 1.54 15.35 11.89
C GLY A 381 0.61 15.27 10.69
N ASP A 382 -0.52 15.99 10.71
CA ASP A 382 -1.45 16.12 9.58
C ASP A 382 -1.47 17.53 8.97
N ALA A 383 -0.79 18.51 9.59
CA ALA A 383 -0.59 19.82 8.98
C ALA A 383 0.24 19.72 7.70
N ALA A 384 0.02 20.64 6.74
CA ALA A 384 0.68 20.59 5.43
C ALA A 384 2.23 20.52 5.51
N THR A 385 2.82 21.24 6.46
CA THR A 385 4.26 21.21 6.73
C THR A 385 4.75 19.85 7.23
N ASP A 386 3.97 19.18 8.07
CA ASP A 386 4.29 17.85 8.59
C ASP A 386 4.17 16.80 7.50
N LEU A 387 3.14 16.86 6.66
CA LEU A 387 2.97 15.94 5.53
C LEU A 387 4.11 16.05 4.52
N ARG A 388 4.55 17.28 4.21
CA ARG A 388 5.76 17.51 3.41
C ARG A 388 7.00 16.94 4.09
N ASN A 389 7.17 17.14 5.39
CA ASN A 389 8.34 16.61 6.10
C ASN A 389 8.33 15.08 6.10
N GLN A 390 7.18 14.44 6.29
CA GLN A 390 6.97 13.00 6.17
C GLN A 390 7.27 12.50 4.76
N TYR A 391 6.89 13.25 3.72
CA TYR A 391 7.29 12.94 2.35
C TYR A 391 8.83 12.96 2.21
N ILE A 392 9.51 14.00 2.69
CA ILE A 392 10.97 14.09 2.56
C ILE A 392 11.68 13.00 3.39
N GLY A 393 11.16 12.68 4.58
CA GLY A 393 11.74 11.70 5.50
C GLY A 393 11.22 10.27 5.34
N ALA A 394 10.44 9.97 4.30
CA ALA A 394 9.94 8.61 4.06
C ALA A 394 11.07 7.67 3.61
N LEU A 395 11.53 6.81 4.52
CA LEU A 395 12.60 5.84 4.27
C LEU A 395 12.06 4.56 3.61
N ALA A 396 12.94 3.79 2.96
CA ALA A 396 12.58 2.46 2.50
C ALA A 396 12.47 1.53 3.71
N GLU A 397 11.42 0.72 3.78
CA GLU A 397 11.16 -0.20 4.88
C GLU A 397 11.23 -1.64 4.39
N SER A 398 11.77 -2.54 5.21
CA SER A 398 11.62 -3.98 5.05
C SER A 398 11.43 -4.61 6.42
N THR A 399 10.44 -5.49 6.56
CA THR A 399 10.10 -6.12 7.84
C THR A 399 10.76 -7.49 7.96
N PHE A 400 11.37 -7.75 9.12
CA PHE A 400 12.01 -9.02 9.45
C PHE A 400 11.50 -9.55 10.78
N VAL A 401 11.55 -10.87 10.96
CA VAL A 401 11.36 -11.48 12.28
C VAL A 401 12.69 -11.52 13.01
N VAL A 402 12.68 -11.14 14.29
CA VAL A 402 13.80 -11.28 15.21
C VAL A 402 13.32 -12.02 16.46
N ARG A 403 14.15 -12.92 16.99
CA ARG A 403 13.83 -13.57 18.27
C ARG A 403 13.92 -12.56 19.40
N ARG A 404 13.00 -12.67 20.36
CA ARG A 404 13.00 -11.87 21.58
C ARG A 404 14.13 -12.25 22.52
#